data_AF-A0A0P7FTL5-F1
#
_entry.id   AF-A0A0P7FTL5-F1
#
_cell.length_a   1.000
_cell.length_b   1.000
_cell.length_c   1.000
_cell.angle_alpha   90.00
_cell.angle_beta   90.00
_cell.angle_gamma   90.00
#
_symmetry.space_group_name_H-M   'P 1'
#
loop_
_entity.id
_entity.type
_entity.pdbx_description
1 polymer ?
#
loop_
_entity_poly.entity_id
_entity_poly.type
_entity_poly.pdbx_seq_one_letter_code
_entity_poly.pdbx_strand_id
1 'polypeptide(L)'
;MVQNSPIHDRFATIVPETLQTRRLGIFLAVAFGLHWLPAAYFIAEGVTVTDRNFSTLAYNAVVLVASFTPAFATLVTRWLTDEGLGREALLLSPELRGNWRTYAVAGLLPLLLAVVGAAVYFALFPRYLAADPLATFASNLAYGGTVRRPRSRSRCRPRW
;
A
#
# COMPACT_ATOMS: atom_id res chain seq x y z
N MET A 1 34.97 14.72 6.11
CA MET A 1 34.86 14.48 7.58
C MET A 1 33.45 14.82 8.05
N VAL A 2 32.46 13.95 7.79
CA VAL A 2 31.14 14.04 8.46
C VAL A 2 30.61 12.61 8.54
N GLN A 3 31.02 11.86 9.56
CA GLN A 3 30.54 10.50 9.76
C GLN A 3 30.57 10.11 11.25
N ASN A 4 30.04 11.00 12.09
CA ASN A 4 29.75 10.72 13.49
C ASN A 4 28.24 10.93 13.73
N SER A 5 27.40 10.26 12.94
CA SER A 5 25.98 10.16 13.26
C SER A 5 25.77 8.80 13.93
N PRO A 6 25.22 8.73 15.16
CA PRO A 6 24.99 7.48 15.89
C PRO A 6 24.08 6.49 15.14
N ILE A 7 23.47 6.91 14.05
CA ILE A 7 22.63 6.09 13.17
C ILE A 7 23.49 5.17 12.28
N HIS A 8 24.63 5.62 11.75
CA HIS A 8 25.45 4.81 10.85
C HIS A 8 26.06 3.61 11.56
N ASP A 9 26.50 3.79 12.80
CA ASP A 9 27.10 2.72 13.61
C ASP A 9 26.08 1.64 13.96
N ARG A 10 24.81 2.02 14.23
CA ARG A 10 23.74 1.03 14.47
C ARG A 10 23.51 0.14 13.25
N PHE A 11 23.43 0.71 12.05
CA PHE A 11 23.21 -0.10 10.86
C PHE A 11 24.43 -0.96 10.50
N ALA A 12 25.65 -0.44 10.69
CA ALA A 12 26.87 -1.22 10.50
C ALA A 12 26.93 -2.44 11.44
N THR A 13 26.39 -2.35 12.66
CA THR A 13 26.32 -3.51 13.57
C THR A 13 25.26 -4.56 13.21
N ILE A 14 24.25 -4.19 12.41
CA ILE A 14 23.07 -5.04 12.13
C ILE A 14 23.17 -5.69 10.74
N VAL A 15 23.78 -5.01 9.77
CA VAL A 15 23.92 -5.54 8.41
C VAL A 15 25.03 -6.59 8.41
N PRO A 16 24.74 -7.87 8.10
CA PRO A 16 25.79 -8.86 7.98
C PRO A 16 26.77 -8.43 6.87
N GLU A 17 28.07 -8.49 7.16
CA GLU A 17 29.19 -8.18 6.25
C GLU A 17 29.04 -8.83 4.87
N THR A 18 28.36 -9.99 4.82
CA THR A 18 28.05 -10.72 3.59
C THR A 18 26.56 -10.88 3.37
N LEU A 19 26.12 -10.59 2.15
CA LEU A 19 24.74 -10.74 1.71
C LEU A 19 24.35 -12.23 1.70
N GLN A 20 23.36 -12.60 2.51
CA GLN A 20 22.95 -14.01 2.67
C GLN A 20 22.04 -14.46 1.52
N THR A 21 22.65 -14.74 0.37
CA THR A 21 21.98 -15.11 -0.89
C THR A 21 20.99 -16.27 -0.74
N ARG A 22 21.30 -17.28 0.09
CA ARG A 22 20.37 -18.39 0.38
C ARG A 22 19.05 -17.90 1.01
N ARG A 23 19.13 -17.01 2.01
CA ARG A 23 17.93 -16.50 2.70
C ARG A 23 17.15 -15.55 1.80
N LEU A 24 17.85 -14.65 1.11
CA LEU A 24 17.24 -13.75 0.15
C LEU A 24 16.56 -14.53 -0.98
N GLY A 25 17.19 -15.58 -1.50
CA GLY A 25 16.61 -16.45 -2.52
C GLY A 25 15.32 -17.14 -2.05
N ILE A 26 15.31 -17.69 -0.83
CA ILE A 26 14.10 -18.29 -0.24
C ILE A 26 12.99 -17.23 -0.09
N PHE A 27 13.33 -16.06 0.46
CA PHE A 27 12.36 -14.97 0.62
C PHE A 27 11.76 -14.54 -0.72
N LEU A 28 12.59 -14.31 -1.74
CA LEU A 28 12.14 -13.89 -3.06
C LEU A 28 11.27 -14.98 -3.71
N ALA A 29 11.68 -16.25 -3.64
CA ALA A 29 10.90 -17.35 -4.20
C ALA A 29 9.50 -17.46 -3.56
N VAL A 30 9.42 -17.35 -2.23
CA VAL A 30 8.15 -17.43 -1.50
C VAL A 30 7.30 -16.18 -1.76
N ALA A 31 7.87 -14.98 -1.64
CA ALA A 31 7.14 -13.72 -1.85
C ALA A 31 6.59 -13.62 -3.27
N PHE A 32 7.41 -13.92 -4.28
CA PHE A 32 6.98 -13.87 -5.66
C PHE A 32 5.98 -15.00 -5.94
N GLY A 33 6.27 -16.22 -5.54
CA GLY A 33 5.37 -17.37 -5.72
C GLY A 33 3.97 -17.12 -5.16
N LEU A 34 3.87 -16.64 -3.92
CA LEU A 34 2.57 -16.33 -3.29
C LEU A 34 1.84 -15.17 -3.97
N HIS A 35 2.56 -14.15 -4.43
CA HIS A 35 1.94 -12.98 -5.07
C HIS A 35 1.37 -13.31 -6.45
N TRP A 36 1.98 -14.27 -7.15
CA TRP A 36 1.52 -14.71 -8.46
C TRP A 36 0.27 -15.59 -8.42
N LEU A 37 -0.07 -16.20 -7.27
CA LEU A 37 -1.27 -17.05 -7.17
C LEU A 37 -2.58 -16.27 -7.45
N PRO A 38 -2.84 -15.10 -6.82
CA PRO A 38 -3.95 -14.23 -7.21
C PRO A 38 -3.92 -13.83 -8.69
N ALA A 39 -2.76 -13.45 -9.20
CA ALA A 39 -2.63 -13.01 -10.59
C ALA A 39 -2.98 -14.15 -11.57
N ALA A 40 -2.47 -15.36 -11.32
CA ALA A 40 -2.77 -16.55 -12.11
C ALA A 40 -4.26 -16.91 -12.04
N TYR A 41 -4.88 -16.82 -10.85
CA TYR A 41 -6.32 -17.03 -10.68
C TYR A 41 -7.13 -16.04 -11.54
N PHE A 42 -6.82 -14.75 -11.48
CA PHE A 42 -7.53 -13.74 -12.27
C PHE A 42 -7.33 -13.91 -13.78
N ILE A 43 -6.12 -14.28 -14.21
CA ILE A 43 -5.83 -14.59 -15.61
C ILE A 43 -6.64 -15.81 -16.08
N ALA A 44 -6.72 -16.87 -15.26
CA ALA A 44 -7.45 -18.09 -15.59
C ALA A 44 -8.97 -17.88 -15.68
N GLU A 45 -9.53 -17.05 -14.81
CA GLU A 45 -10.94 -16.64 -14.83
C GLU A 45 -11.26 -15.65 -15.97
N GLY A 46 -10.26 -15.23 -16.76
CA GLY A 46 -10.43 -14.29 -17.85
C GLY A 46 -10.81 -12.87 -17.39
N VAL A 47 -10.53 -12.52 -16.13
CA VAL A 47 -10.84 -11.20 -15.57
C VAL A 47 -9.91 -10.17 -16.22
N THR A 48 -10.43 -9.40 -17.17
CA THR A 48 -9.69 -8.32 -17.84
C THR A 48 -9.78 -7.03 -17.03
N VAL A 49 -8.71 -6.22 -17.02
CA VAL A 49 -8.61 -4.92 -16.29
C VAL A 49 -9.77 -3.95 -16.60
N THR A 50 -10.47 -4.20 -17.70
CA THR A 50 -11.61 -3.44 -18.21
C THR A 50 -12.98 -3.85 -17.67
N ASP A 51 -13.12 -5.01 -17.03
CA ASP A 51 -14.42 -5.47 -16.53
C ASP A 51 -14.77 -4.86 -15.17
N ARG A 52 -16.07 -4.62 -14.92
CA ARG A 52 -16.61 -4.08 -13.64
C ARG A 52 -16.31 -4.96 -12.41
N ASN A 53 -15.66 -6.11 -12.60
CA ASN A 53 -15.32 -7.10 -11.58
C ASN A 53 -14.24 -6.63 -10.59
N PHE A 54 -13.45 -5.59 -10.92
CA PHE A 54 -12.48 -4.95 -10.02
C PHE A 54 -13.13 -4.26 -8.80
N SER A 55 -14.45 -4.10 -8.81
CA SER A 55 -15.21 -3.52 -7.69
C SER A 55 -15.89 -4.56 -6.80
N THR A 56 -15.69 -5.86 -7.06
CA THR A 56 -16.30 -6.93 -6.26
C THR A 56 -15.59 -7.08 -4.91
N LEU A 57 -16.36 -7.39 -3.86
CA LEU A 57 -15.82 -7.67 -2.53
C LEU A 57 -14.79 -8.80 -2.55
N ALA A 58 -15.03 -9.83 -3.38
CA ALA A 58 -14.14 -10.96 -3.55
C ALA A 58 -12.77 -10.54 -4.13
N TYR A 59 -12.77 -9.72 -5.20
CA TYR A 59 -11.54 -9.19 -5.78
C TYR A 59 -10.73 -8.38 -4.76
N ASN A 60 -11.39 -7.44 -4.07
CA ASN A 60 -10.74 -6.61 -3.07
C ASN A 60 -10.18 -7.43 -1.90
N ALA A 61 -10.89 -8.46 -1.45
CA ALA A 61 -10.42 -9.35 -0.39
C ALA A 61 -9.16 -10.13 -0.82
N VAL A 62 -9.14 -10.64 -2.06
CA VAL A 62 -7.98 -11.37 -2.60
C VAL A 62 -6.76 -10.45 -2.72
N VAL A 63 -6.93 -9.23 -3.27
CA VAL A 63 -5.83 -8.27 -3.39
C VAL A 63 -5.32 -7.82 -2.02
N LEU A 64 -6.22 -7.60 -1.05
CA LEU A 64 -5.84 -7.25 0.31
C LEU A 64 -4.97 -8.34 0.94
N VAL A 65 -5.39 -9.61 0.87
CA VAL A 65 -4.61 -10.74 1.39
C VAL A 65 -3.27 -10.86 0.67
N ALA A 66 -3.26 -10.70 -0.66
CA ALA A 66 -2.03 -10.73 -1.47
C ALA A 66 -1.06 -9.59 -1.15
N SER A 67 -1.54 -8.47 -0.62
CA SER A 67 -0.70 -7.34 -0.19
C SER A 67 0.14 -7.69 1.05
N PHE A 68 -0.30 -8.68 1.84
CA PHE A 68 0.47 -9.19 2.99
C PHE A 68 1.47 -10.29 2.61
N THR A 69 1.58 -10.65 1.34
CA THR A 69 2.53 -11.67 0.88
C THR A 69 3.97 -11.44 1.37
N PRO A 70 4.55 -10.22 1.36
CA PRO A 70 5.89 -10.00 1.91
C PRO A 70 5.99 -10.32 3.41
N ALA A 71 4.94 -10.06 4.17
CA ALA A 71 4.90 -10.40 5.60
C ALA A 71 4.87 -11.93 5.79
N PHE A 72 4.04 -12.66 5.03
CA PHE A 72 4.03 -14.11 5.04
C PHE A 72 5.37 -14.71 4.59
N ALA A 73 5.96 -14.19 3.53
CA ALA A 73 7.26 -14.64 3.04
C ALA A 73 8.37 -14.43 4.08
N THR A 74 8.30 -13.35 4.86
CA THR A 74 9.21 -13.11 5.98
C THR A 74 9.06 -14.20 7.05
N LEU A 75 7.82 -14.53 7.45
CA LEU A 75 7.57 -15.57 8.44
C LEU A 75 8.06 -16.95 7.97
N VAL A 76 7.74 -17.31 6.72
CA VAL A 76 8.14 -18.59 6.12
C VAL A 76 9.66 -18.69 6.00
N THR A 77 10.33 -17.65 5.51
CA THR A 77 11.79 -17.65 5.37
C THR A 77 12.47 -17.82 6.71
N ARG A 78 11.99 -17.12 7.75
CA ARG A 78 12.55 -17.22 9.11
C ARG A 78 12.29 -18.56 9.75
N TRP A 79 11.14 -19.18 9.48
CA TRP A 79 10.85 -20.54 9.92
C TRP A 79 11.76 -21.57 9.24
N LEU A 80 12.05 -21.41 7.95
CA LEU A 80 12.96 -22.29 7.20
C LEU A 80 14.45 -22.08 7.51
N THR A 81 14.79 -20.98 8.18
CA THR A 81 16.17 -20.57 8.43
C THR A 81 16.49 -20.37 9.91
N ASP A 82 15.57 -20.78 10.79
CA ASP A 82 15.66 -20.81 12.25
C ASP A 82 16.07 -19.48 12.92
N GLU A 83 15.68 -18.32 12.36
CA GLU A 83 16.03 -17.00 12.94
C GLU A 83 15.19 -16.60 14.16
N GLY A 84 14.14 -17.35 14.47
CA GLY A 84 13.14 -16.97 15.46
C GLY A 84 12.34 -15.72 15.08
N LEU A 85 11.33 -15.41 15.92
CA LEU A 85 10.40 -14.28 15.74
C LEU A 85 10.56 -13.20 16.82
N GLY A 86 11.76 -13.11 17.42
CA GLY A 86 12.05 -12.09 18.45
C GLY A 86 11.98 -10.66 17.91
N ARG A 87 11.56 -9.70 18.75
CA ARG A 87 11.49 -8.27 18.40
C ARG A 87 12.81 -7.71 17.87
N GLU A 88 13.93 -8.13 18.46
CA GLU A 88 15.27 -7.73 18.06
C GLU A 88 15.60 -8.25 16.66
N ALA A 89 15.23 -9.49 16.39
CA ALA A 89 15.46 -10.14 15.11
C ALA A 89 14.53 -9.61 14.00
N LEU A 90 13.35 -9.08 14.35
CA LEU A 90 12.42 -8.43 13.41
C LEU A 90 12.64 -6.91 13.27
N LEU A 91 13.55 -6.32 14.05
CA LEU A 91 13.81 -4.88 14.09
C LEU A 91 12.53 -4.03 14.31
N LEU A 92 11.53 -4.63 14.96
CA LEU A 92 10.22 -4.02 15.24
C LEU A 92 10.30 -3.14 16.51
N SER A 93 11.23 -2.19 16.49
CA SER A 93 11.45 -1.21 17.57
C SER A 93 11.21 0.23 17.08
N PRO A 94 9.94 0.65 16.92
CA PRO A 94 9.64 2.01 16.52
C PRO A 94 9.98 3.00 17.66
N GLU A 95 11.10 3.72 17.53
CA GLU A 95 11.50 4.80 18.43
C GLU A 95 10.70 6.09 18.14
N LEU A 96 9.38 6.06 18.33
CA LEU A 96 8.46 7.14 17.96
C LEU A 96 8.82 8.50 18.61
N ARG A 97 9.27 8.48 19.86
CA ARG A 97 9.64 9.69 20.61
C ARG A 97 11.03 10.23 20.23
N GLY A 98 11.95 9.36 19.83
CA GLY A 98 13.33 9.73 19.45
C GLY A 98 13.41 10.31 18.05
N ASN A 99 12.63 9.78 17.11
CA ASN A 99 12.75 10.08 15.67
C ASN A 99 11.48 10.66 15.04
N TRP A 100 10.63 11.35 15.81
CA TRP A 100 9.34 11.88 15.31
C TRP A 100 9.48 12.76 14.05
N ARG A 101 10.57 13.54 13.93
CA ARG A 101 10.85 14.35 12.74
C ARG A 101 11.05 13.49 11.50
N THR A 102 11.80 12.40 11.64
CA THR A 102 12.04 11.44 10.56
C THR A 102 10.75 10.78 10.11
N TYR A 103 9.89 10.38 11.06
CA TYR A 103 8.56 9.84 10.73
C TYR A 103 7.66 10.87 10.05
N ALA A 104 7.66 12.12 10.51
CA ALA A 104 6.91 13.20 9.91
C ALA A 104 7.38 13.48 8.47
N VAL A 105 8.69 13.55 8.24
CA VAL A 105 9.24 13.70 6.89
C VAL A 105 8.90 12.48 6.03
N ALA A 106 9.08 11.25 6.52
CA ALA A 106 8.75 10.05 5.74
C ALA A 106 7.26 9.98 5.34
N GLY A 107 6.36 10.45 6.22
CA GLY A 107 4.92 10.51 5.93
C GLY A 107 4.50 11.68 5.04
N LEU A 108 5.10 12.86 5.22
CA LEU A 108 4.71 14.08 4.52
C LEU A 108 5.47 14.31 3.21
N LEU A 109 6.69 13.78 3.07
CA LEU A 109 7.50 13.97 1.87
C LEU A 109 6.80 13.47 0.59
N PRO A 110 6.16 12.28 0.56
CA PRO A 110 5.38 11.85 -0.60
C PRO A 110 4.22 12.80 -0.91
N LEU A 111 3.56 13.32 0.12
CA LEU A 111 2.45 14.29 -0.04
C LEU A 111 2.96 15.61 -0.63
N LEU A 112 4.07 16.14 -0.10
CA LEU A 112 4.69 17.36 -0.63
C LEU A 112 5.14 17.16 -2.07
N LEU A 113 5.74 16.00 -2.39
CA LEU A 113 6.16 15.68 -3.75
C LEU A 113 4.96 15.58 -4.71
N ALA A 114 3.84 15.02 -4.26
CA ALA A 114 2.60 14.97 -5.04
C ALA A 114 2.05 16.39 -5.32
N VAL A 115 2.07 17.28 -4.32
CA VAL A 115 1.66 18.69 -4.50
C VAL A 115 2.58 19.41 -5.47
N VAL A 116 3.90 19.22 -5.36
CA VAL A 116 4.89 19.79 -6.29
C VAL A 116 4.66 19.27 -7.70
N GLY A 117 4.48 17.96 -7.88
CA GLY A 117 4.18 17.36 -9.17
C GLY A 117 2.89 17.91 -9.79
N ALA A 118 1.83 18.06 -8.99
CA ALA A 118 0.59 18.67 -9.42
C ALA A 118 0.79 20.15 -9.83
N ALA A 119 1.52 20.93 -9.04
CA ALA A 119 1.81 22.33 -9.34
C ALA A 119 2.58 22.48 -10.66
N VAL A 120 3.61 21.65 -10.88
CA VAL A 120 4.36 21.63 -12.14
C VAL A 120 3.46 21.24 -13.30
N TYR A 121 2.64 20.20 -13.15
CA TYR A 121 1.71 19.75 -14.19
C TYR A 121 0.73 20.86 -14.59
N PHE A 122 0.08 21.53 -13.63
CA PHE A 122 -0.89 22.58 -13.93
C PHE A 122 -0.25 23.90 -14.38
N ALA A 123 1.00 24.17 -14.01
CA ALA A 123 1.77 25.28 -14.58
C ALA A 123 2.04 25.07 -16.08
N LEU A 124 2.30 23.82 -16.50
CA LEU A 124 2.49 23.47 -17.91
C LEU A 124 1.16 23.34 -18.68
N PHE A 125 0.10 22.89 -18.02
CA PHE A 125 -1.20 22.63 -18.64
C PHE A 125 -2.36 23.28 -17.86
N PRO A 126 -2.45 24.63 -17.83
CA PRO A 126 -3.44 25.33 -17.02
C PRO A 126 -4.88 25.04 -17.42
N ARG A 127 -5.12 24.65 -18.68
CA ARG A 127 -6.45 24.29 -19.20
C ARG A 127 -7.14 23.12 -18.48
N TYR A 128 -6.39 22.28 -17.78
CA TYR A 128 -6.94 21.15 -17.02
C TYR A 128 -7.24 21.49 -15.56
N LEU A 129 -6.84 22.68 -15.09
CA LEU A 129 -7.19 23.12 -13.76
C LEU A 129 -8.65 23.61 -13.77
N ALA A 130 -9.49 23.01 -12.94
CA ALA A 130 -10.88 23.46 -12.77
C ALA A 130 -10.89 24.92 -12.30
N ALA A 131 -11.91 25.69 -12.73
CA ALA A 131 -12.06 27.09 -12.35
C ALA A 131 -12.19 27.27 -10.82
N ASP A 132 -12.81 26.30 -10.14
CA ASP A 132 -12.82 26.19 -8.68
C ASP A 132 -12.44 24.75 -8.26
N PRO A 133 -11.15 24.50 -7.98
CA PRO A 133 -10.66 23.19 -7.56
C PRO A 133 -11.23 22.74 -6.21
N LEU A 134 -11.50 23.67 -5.28
CA LEU A 134 -11.93 23.35 -3.93
C LEU A 134 -13.41 22.95 -3.90
N ALA A 135 -14.26 23.68 -4.63
CA ALA A 135 -15.67 23.29 -4.80
C ALA A 135 -15.79 21.94 -5.51
N THR A 136 -14.96 21.69 -6.53
CA THR A 136 -14.91 20.40 -7.24
C THR A 136 -14.54 19.27 -6.27
N PHE A 137 -13.49 19.45 -5.46
CA PHE A 137 -13.09 18.48 -4.45
C PHE A 137 -14.20 18.23 -3.40
N ALA A 138 -14.81 19.28 -2.86
CA ALA A 138 -15.90 19.17 -1.90
C ALA A 138 -17.10 18.39 -2.48
N SER A 139 -17.42 18.61 -3.75
CA SER A 139 -18.49 17.88 -4.43
C SER A 139 -18.19 16.38 -4.58
N ASN A 140 -16.94 16.01 -4.88
CA ASN A 140 -16.52 14.60 -4.96
C ASN A 140 -16.60 13.88 -3.60
N LEU A 141 -16.22 14.56 -2.51
CA LEU A 141 -16.36 14.02 -1.16
C LEU A 141 -17.84 13.81 -0.79
N ALA A 142 -18.70 14.78 -1.14
CA ALA A 142 -20.14 14.67 -0.93
C ALA A 142 -20.74 13.50 -1.72
N TYR A 143 -20.32 13.31 -2.97
CA TYR A 143 -20.77 12.21 -3.83
C TYR A 143 -20.37 10.83 -3.28
N GLY A 144 -19.15 10.70 -2.74
CA GLY A 144 -18.67 9.46 -2.13
C GLY A 144 -19.44 9.03 -0.88
N GLY A 145 -20.04 9.98 -0.15
CA GLY A 145 -20.85 9.71 1.04
C GLY A 145 -22.33 9.36 0.76
N THR A 146 -22.84 9.65 -0.44
CA THR A 146 -24.28 9.60 -0.74
C THR A 146 -24.73 8.40 -1.57
N VAL A 147 -24.09 7.23 -1.45
CA VAL A 147 -24.70 5.96 -1.92
C VAL A 147 -25.84 5.56 -0.97
N ARG A 148 -26.84 6.44 -0.79
CA ARG A 148 -28.16 6.07 -0.27
C ARG A 148 -28.91 5.45 -1.44
N ARG A 149 -28.96 4.11 -1.47
CA ARG A 149 -29.87 3.39 -2.38
C ARG A 149 -31.25 4.04 -2.30
N PRO A 150 -31.87 4.44 -3.42
CA PRO A 150 -33.25 4.90 -3.38
C PRO A 150 -34.10 3.77 -2.80
N ARG A 151 -34.71 4.03 -1.64
CA ARG A 151 -35.65 3.10 -1.02
C ARG A 151 -36.84 3.03 -1.98
N SER A 152 -36.90 1.97 -2.79
CA SER A 152 -38.06 1.71 -3.62
C SER A 152 -39.24 1.48 -2.68
N ARG A 153 -40.00 2.55 -2.39
CA ARG A 153 -41.34 2.42 -1.83
C ARG A 153 -42.16 1.79 -2.94
N SER A 154 -42.24 0.46 -2.92
CA SER A 154 -43.27 -0.30 -3.61
C SER A 154 -44.62 0.22 -3.10
N ARG A 155 -45.16 1.23 -3.77
CA ARG A 155 -46.57 1.59 -3.65
C ARG A 155 -47.33 0.40 -4.22
N CYS A 156 -47.77 -0.51 -3.34
CA CYS A 156 -48.87 -1.40 -3.64
C CYS A 156 -50.06 -0.52 -4.02
N ARG A 157 -50.34 -0.41 -5.33
CA ARG A 157 -51.63 0.05 -5.79
C ARG A 157 -52.62 -1.10 -5.60
N PRO A 158 -53.75 -0.91 -4.91
CA PRO A 158 -54.81 -1.89 -4.97
C PRO A 158 -55.37 -1.87 -6.40
N ARG A 159 -55.33 -3.05 -7.05
CA ARG A 159 -56.17 -3.33 -8.21
C ARG A 159 -57.59 -3.48 -7.68
N TRP A 160 -58.46 -2.55 -8.06
CA TRP A 160 -59.89 -2.79 -8.11
C TRP A 160 -60.22 -3.26 -9.52
#